data_AF-A0A7R8X541-F1
#
_entry.id   AF-A0A7R8X541-F1
#
_cell.length_a   1.000
_cell.length_b   1.000
_cell.length_c   1.000
_cell.angle_alpha   90.00
_cell.angle_beta   90.00
_cell.angle_gamma   90.00
#
_symmetry.space_group_name_H-M   'P 1'
#
loop_
_entity.id
_entity.type
_entity.pdbx_description
1 polymer ?
#
loop_
_entity_poly.entity_id
_entity_poly.type
_entity_poly.pdbx_seq_one_letter_code
_entity_poly.pdbx_strand_id
1 'polypeptide(L)'
;TTEFNGTSLLDAALNLNIQVGANKGETIALKTDNVSAIKAANAGVDISTAALSATALDDLDKDLATLNGARATLGAVQNRFESVISNISNYSENLQAARSRIQDTDFASETANLTRNQILSQAGTAMVSQANSIPQGVLSLLG
;
A
#
# COMPACT_ATOMS: atom_id res chain seq x y z
N THR A 1 -22.20 -20.66 -8.53
CA THR A 1 -20.76 -20.69 -8.18
C THR A 1 -20.21 -19.29 -8.31
N THR A 2 -20.06 -18.61 -7.17
CA THR A 2 -19.53 -17.23 -7.09
C THR A 2 -18.36 -17.26 -6.15
N GLU A 3 -17.29 -17.92 -6.58
CA GLU A 3 -16.08 -18.11 -5.78
C GLU A 3 -14.96 -17.23 -6.32
N PHE A 4 -14.19 -16.68 -5.39
CA PHE A 4 -12.92 -16.04 -5.71
C PHE A 4 -11.84 -16.69 -4.85
N ASN A 5 -10.81 -17.22 -5.51
CA ASN A 5 -9.70 -17.90 -4.85
C ASN A 5 -10.17 -18.99 -3.86
N GLY A 6 -11.17 -19.79 -4.25
CA GLY A 6 -11.76 -20.86 -3.42
C GLY A 6 -12.64 -20.39 -2.26
N THR A 7 -12.87 -19.08 -2.10
CA THR A 7 -13.83 -18.53 -1.13
C THR A 7 -15.10 -18.18 -1.88
N SER A 8 -16.20 -18.83 -1.52
CA SER A 8 -17.52 -18.44 -2.04
C SER A 8 -17.94 -17.12 -1.42
N LEU A 9 -18.39 -16.17 -2.23
CA LEU A 9 -18.59 -14.79 -1.80
C LEU A 9 -20.07 -14.45 -1.53
N LEU A 10 -21.02 -15.19 -2.10
CA LEU A 10 -22.46 -14.83 -2.13
C LEU A 10 -23.41 -15.96 -1.71
N ASP A 11 -22.89 -17.08 -1.18
CA ASP A 11 -23.68 -18.21 -0.70
C ASP A 11 -23.94 -18.21 0.81
N ALA A 12 -23.20 -17.39 1.55
CA ALA A 12 -23.34 -17.15 2.97
C ALA A 12 -22.96 -15.70 3.28
N ALA A 13 -23.47 -15.19 4.42
CA ALA A 13 -23.03 -13.90 4.91
C ALA A 13 -21.60 -14.02 5.43
N LEU A 14 -20.66 -13.28 4.84
CA LEU A 14 -19.24 -13.31 5.22
C LEU A 14 -18.77 -11.94 5.66
N ASN A 15 -17.81 -11.93 6.59
CA ASN A 15 -17.06 -10.75 6.97
C ASN A 15 -15.58 -10.99 6.62
N LEU A 16 -15.13 -10.37 5.54
CA LEU A 16 -13.75 -10.44 5.06
C LEU A 16 -13.01 -9.17 5.49
N ASN A 17 -12.00 -9.30 6.34
CA ASN A 17 -11.17 -8.16 6.72
C ASN A 17 -9.96 -8.08 5.80
N ILE A 18 -9.93 -7.05 4.95
CA ILE A 18 -8.82 -6.81 4.02
C ILE A 18 -7.87 -5.79 4.65
N GLN A 19 -6.63 -6.21 4.90
CA GLN A 19 -5.56 -5.33 5.36
C GLN A 19 -5.18 -4.38 4.22
N VAL A 20 -5.31 -3.08 4.47
CA VAL A 20 -5.01 -2.05 3.47
C VAL A 20 -3.88 -1.13 3.87
N GLY A 21 -3.51 -1.09 5.15
CA GLY A 21 -2.38 -0.27 5.61
C GLY A 21 -1.15 -1.06 6.00
N ALA A 22 -0.06 -0.37 6.33
CA ALA A 22 1.20 -0.98 6.74
C ALA A 22 1.18 -1.48 8.19
N ASN A 23 0.33 -0.90 9.04
CA ASN A 23 0.26 -1.23 10.46
C ASN A 23 -0.86 -2.24 10.75
N LYS A 24 -0.66 -3.05 11.79
CA LYS A 24 -1.66 -4.02 12.26
C LYS A 24 -2.99 -3.32 12.59
N GLY A 25 -4.09 -3.80 12.01
CA GLY A 25 -5.44 -3.32 12.30
C GLY A 25 -5.96 -2.26 11.32
N GLU A 26 -5.13 -1.80 10.37
CA GLU A 26 -5.56 -0.94 9.26
C GLU A 26 -6.30 -1.77 8.19
N THR A 27 -7.51 -2.23 8.54
CA THR A 27 -8.34 -3.11 7.72
C THR A 27 -9.63 -2.44 7.26
N ILE A 28 -10.08 -2.81 6.06
CA ILE A 28 -11.45 -2.56 5.59
C ILE A 28 -12.23 -3.87 5.67
N ALA A 29 -13.34 -3.85 6.39
CA ALA A 29 -14.27 -4.97 6.44
C ALA A 29 -15.16 -4.95 5.20
N LEU A 30 -15.09 -6.02 4.40
CA LEU A 30 -16.02 -6.32 3.33
C LEU A 30 -17.07 -7.30 3.88
N LYS A 31 -18.31 -6.84 3.93
CA LYS A 31 -19.44 -7.67 4.31
C LYS A 31 -20.16 -8.10 3.04
N THR A 32 -20.34 -9.40 2.86
CA THR A 32 -21.20 -9.94 1.80
C THR A 32 -22.46 -10.51 2.41
N ASP A 33 -23.57 -10.35 1.70
CA ASP A 33 -24.85 -10.93 2.09
C ASP A 33 -25.06 -12.28 1.37
N ASN A 34 -25.90 -13.14 1.95
CA ASN A 34 -26.30 -14.39 1.31
C ASN A 34 -27.33 -14.11 0.21
N VAL A 35 -26.86 -13.87 -1.00
CA VAL A 35 -27.70 -13.63 -2.19
C VAL A 35 -28.37 -14.93 -2.66
N SER A 36 -27.83 -16.09 -2.30
CA SER A 36 -28.41 -17.40 -2.65
C SER A 36 -29.69 -17.73 -1.84
N ALA A 37 -29.93 -17.03 -0.72
CA ALA A 37 -31.12 -17.20 0.12
C ALA A 37 -32.32 -16.32 -0.29
N ILE A 38 -32.18 -15.53 -1.36
CA ILE A 38 -33.25 -14.70 -1.95
C ILE A 38 -34.38 -15.62 -2.44
N LYS A 39 -35.56 -15.53 -1.81
CA LYS A 39 -36.52 -16.64 -1.73
C LYS A 39 -37.40 -16.79 -2.98
N ALA A 40 -37.87 -15.71 -3.59
CA ALA A 40 -38.75 -15.79 -4.77
C ALA A 40 -37.99 -16.30 -5.98
N ALA A 41 -36.71 -15.92 -6.14
CA ALA A 41 -35.87 -16.42 -7.21
C ALA A 41 -35.56 -17.93 -7.12
N ASN A 42 -35.55 -18.50 -5.91
CA ASN A 42 -35.00 -19.84 -5.66
C ASN A 42 -36.05 -20.91 -5.31
N ALA A 43 -37.18 -20.52 -4.71
CA ALA A 43 -38.25 -21.46 -4.32
C ALA A 43 -39.30 -21.72 -5.41
N GLY A 44 -39.20 -21.02 -6.54
CA GLY A 44 -40.24 -21.00 -7.56
C GLY A 44 -41.39 -20.08 -7.16
N VAL A 45 -41.89 -19.33 -8.14
CA VAL A 45 -42.98 -18.37 -7.96
C VAL A 45 -44.26 -18.97 -8.54
N ASP A 46 -45.31 -19.10 -7.73
CA ASP A 46 -46.62 -19.55 -8.20
C ASP A 46 -47.41 -18.36 -8.76
N ILE A 47 -47.83 -18.47 -10.02
CA ILE A 47 -48.54 -17.43 -10.78
C ILE A 47 -49.89 -18.00 -11.28
N SER A 48 -50.36 -19.11 -10.70
CA SER A 48 -51.57 -19.81 -11.14
C SER A 48 -52.87 -19.06 -10.87
N THR A 49 -52.86 -18.09 -9.95
CA THR A 49 -54.03 -17.24 -9.64
C THR A 49 -53.61 -15.78 -9.50
N ALA A 50 -54.53 -14.84 -9.74
CA ALA A 50 -54.26 -13.41 -9.61
C ALA A 50 -53.75 -13.00 -8.21
N ALA A 51 -54.23 -13.67 -7.14
CA ALA A 51 -53.77 -13.41 -5.78
C ALA A 51 -52.32 -13.89 -5.55
N LEU A 52 -51.96 -15.05 -6.10
CA LEU A 52 -50.61 -15.58 -6.02
C LEU A 52 -49.64 -14.72 -6.87
N SER A 53 -50.09 -14.25 -8.04
CA SER A 53 -49.31 -13.31 -8.86
C SER A 53 -49.04 -11.98 -8.17
N ALA A 54 -49.99 -11.45 -7.39
CA ALA A 54 -49.76 -10.21 -6.62
C ALA A 54 -48.73 -10.44 -5.50
N THR A 55 -48.83 -11.57 -4.78
CA THR A 55 -47.87 -11.95 -3.74
C THR A 55 -46.47 -12.16 -4.31
N ALA A 56 -46.39 -12.77 -5.48
CA ALA A 56 -45.16 -12.97 -6.22
C ALA A 56 -44.43 -11.66 -6.55
N LEU A 57 -45.18 -10.61 -6.97
CA LEU A 57 -44.60 -9.30 -7.24
C LEU A 57 -44.03 -8.66 -5.98
N ASP A 58 -44.79 -8.69 -4.87
CA ASP A 58 -44.33 -8.17 -3.58
C ASP A 58 -43.05 -8.85 -3.08
N ASP A 59 -42.94 -10.16 -3.28
CA ASP A 59 -41.74 -10.92 -2.88
C ASP A 59 -40.55 -10.64 -3.80
N LEU A 60 -40.77 -10.50 -5.11
CA LEU A 60 -39.73 -10.07 -6.04
C LEU A 60 -39.22 -8.65 -5.74
N ASP A 61 -40.09 -7.72 -5.34
CA ASP A 61 -39.68 -6.37 -4.96
C ASP A 61 -38.80 -6.37 -3.71
N LYS A 62 -39.12 -7.21 -2.71
CA LYS A 62 -38.27 -7.39 -1.51
C LYS A 62 -36.92 -8.00 -1.87
N ASP A 63 -36.93 -9.00 -2.76
CA ASP A 63 -35.74 -9.67 -3.24
C ASP A 63 -34.82 -8.69 -4.01
N LEU A 64 -35.38 -7.87 -4.89
CA LEU A 64 -34.66 -6.80 -5.60
C LEU A 64 -34.12 -5.73 -4.64
N ALA A 65 -34.89 -5.32 -3.64
CA ALA A 65 -34.44 -4.38 -2.63
C ALA A 65 -33.22 -4.92 -1.86
N THR A 66 -33.25 -6.21 -1.49
CA THR A 66 -32.14 -6.89 -0.82
C THR A 66 -30.90 -6.94 -1.72
N LEU A 67 -31.05 -7.35 -2.98
CA LEU A 67 -29.94 -7.39 -3.94
C LEU A 67 -29.32 -6.01 -4.17
N ASN A 68 -30.15 -4.98 -4.32
CA ASN A 68 -29.68 -3.60 -4.49
C ASN A 68 -28.94 -3.09 -3.25
N GLY A 69 -29.41 -3.44 -2.05
CA GLY A 69 -28.69 -3.15 -0.79
C GLY A 69 -27.32 -3.80 -0.73
N ALA A 70 -27.22 -5.08 -1.09
CA ALA A 70 -25.96 -5.80 -1.16
C ALA A 70 -25.00 -5.16 -2.17
N ARG A 71 -25.47 -4.85 -3.39
CA ARG A 71 -24.68 -4.17 -4.43
C ARG A 71 -24.21 -2.77 -4.00
N ALA A 72 -25.07 -2.01 -3.35
CA ALA A 72 -24.72 -0.69 -2.83
C ALA A 72 -23.61 -0.77 -1.78
N THR A 73 -23.67 -1.76 -0.88
CA THR A 73 -22.63 -2.00 0.13
C THR A 73 -21.29 -2.36 -0.51
N LEU A 74 -21.30 -3.26 -1.50
CA LEU A 74 -20.10 -3.63 -2.25
C LEU A 74 -19.49 -2.43 -3.00
N GLY A 75 -20.32 -1.63 -3.66
CA GLY A 75 -19.89 -0.42 -4.37
C GLY A 75 -19.32 0.65 -3.44
N ALA A 76 -19.92 0.84 -2.26
CA ALA A 76 -19.38 1.77 -1.25
C ALA A 76 -17.99 1.33 -0.76
N VAL A 77 -17.81 0.03 -0.52
CA VAL A 77 -16.51 -0.52 -0.13
C VAL A 77 -15.49 -0.42 -1.27
N GLN A 78 -15.90 -0.61 -2.53
CA GLN A 78 -15.04 -0.39 -3.70
C GLN A 78 -14.53 1.06 -3.76
N ASN A 79 -15.41 2.05 -3.64
CA ASN A 79 -15.01 3.47 -3.63
C ASN A 79 -14.03 3.78 -2.49
N ARG A 80 -14.23 3.14 -1.33
CA ARG A 80 -13.31 3.27 -0.20
C ARG A 80 -11.94 2.65 -0.52
N PHE A 81 -11.90 1.48 -1.16
CA PHE A 81 -10.64 0.88 -1.61
C PHE A 81 -9.92 1.77 -2.62
N GLU A 82 -10.61 2.32 -3.62
CA GLU A 82 -10.01 3.22 -4.62
C GLU A 82 -9.36 4.44 -3.97
N SER A 83 -10.06 5.05 -3.00
CA SER A 83 -9.54 6.19 -2.22
C SER A 83 -8.30 5.82 -1.41
N VAL A 84 -8.33 4.65 -0.76
CA VAL A 84 -7.21 4.17 0.06
C VAL A 84 -6.01 3.80 -0.81
N ILE A 85 -6.21 3.16 -1.97
CA ILE A 85 -5.16 2.86 -2.94
C ILE A 85 -4.47 4.14 -3.40
N SER A 86 -5.24 5.16 -3.79
CA SER A 86 -4.67 6.46 -4.19
C SER A 86 -3.85 7.09 -3.06
N ASN A 87 -4.36 7.07 -1.83
CA ASN A 87 -3.65 7.60 -0.67
C ASN A 87 -2.32 6.85 -0.39
N ILE A 88 -2.34 5.53 -0.41
CA ILE A 88 -1.16 4.69 -0.17
C ILE A 88 -0.13 4.88 -1.27
N SER A 89 -0.55 4.99 -2.53
CA SER A 89 0.37 5.27 -3.65
C SER A 89 1.12 6.58 -3.42
N ASN A 90 0.40 7.65 -3.08
CA ASN A 90 1.01 8.95 -2.76
C ASN A 90 1.92 8.88 -1.53
N TYR A 91 1.51 8.15 -0.49
CA TYR A 91 2.32 7.96 0.71
C TYR A 91 3.62 7.20 0.41
N SER A 92 3.54 6.13 -0.40
CA SER A 92 4.69 5.32 -0.83
C SER A 92 5.68 6.14 -1.64
N GLU A 93 5.20 6.96 -2.58
CA GLU A 93 6.05 7.85 -3.38
C GLU A 93 6.78 8.89 -2.49
N ASN A 94 6.05 9.53 -1.58
CA ASN A 94 6.63 10.48 -0.63
C ASN A 94 7.67 9.82 0.28
N LEU A 95 7.40 8.60 0.76
CA LEU A 95 8.31 7.86 1.62
C LEU A 95 9.56 7.42 0.85
N GLN A 96 9.42 6.99 -0.40
CA GLN A 96 10.55 6.68 -1.28
C GLN A 96 11.41 7.92 -1.55
N ALA A 97 10.79 9.06 -1.84
CA ALA A 97 11.51 10.32 -2.06
C ALA A 97 12.21 10.84 -0.80
N ALA A 98 11.61 10.66 0.38
CA ALA A 98 12.26 10.98 1.66
C ALA A 98 13.46 10.06 1.92
N ARG A 99 13.31 8.76 1.70
CA ARG A 99 14.40 7.78 1.83
C ARG A 99 15.56 8.06 0.87
N SER A 100 15.27 8.37 -0.39
CA SER A 100 16.31 8.75 -1.37
C SER A 100 17.09 9.96 -0.88
N ARG A 101 16.41 11.04 -0.44
CA ARG A 101 17.09 12.23 0.07
C ARG A 101 17.99 11.95 1.27
N ILE A 102 17.57 11.10 2.19
CA ILE A 102 18.39 10.70 3.34
C ILE A 102 19.63 9.93 2.83
N GLN A 103 19.42 8.89 2.02
CA GLN A 103 20.53 8.07 1.50
C GLN A 103 21.51 8.86 0.63
N ASP A 104 21.01 9.76 -0.22
CA ASP A 104 21.82 10.60 -1.09
C ASP A 104 22.64 11.63 -0.27
N THR A 105 22.05 12.19 0.79
CA THR A 105 22.76 13.11 1.71
C THR A 105 23.83 12.37 2.50
N ASP A 106 23.53 11.19 3.01
CA ASP A 106 24.49 10.35 3.74
C ASP A 106 25.65 9.95 2.82
N PHE A 107 25.35 9.52 1.58
CA PHE A 107 26.36 9.18 0.58
C PHE A 107 27.26 10.37 0.21
N ALA A 108 26.68 11.56 0.03
CA ALA A 108 27.45 12.77 -0.23
C ALA A 108 28.38 13.13 0.94
N SER A 109 27.90 12.99 2.18
CA SER A 109 28.69 13.27 3.39
C SER A 109 29.85 12.28 3.57
N GLU A 110 29.61 10.98 3.35
CA GLU A 110 30.62 9.94 3.45
C GLU A 110 31.68 10.09 2.35
N THR A 111 31.25 10.40 1.13
CA THR A 111 32.16 10.69 0.01
C THR A 111 33.03 11.90 0.31
N ALA A 112 32.47 12.99 0.86
CA ALA A 112 33.24 14.17 1.24
C ALA A 112 34.26 13.87 2.36
N ASN A 113 33.89 13.03 3.34
CA ASN A 113 34.80 12.57 4.39
C ASN A 113 35.93 11.71 3.82
N LEU A 114 35.61 10.78 2.91
CA LEU A 114 36.59 9.96 2.21
C LEU A 114 37.58 10.83 1.41
N THR A 115 37.08 11.78 0.62
CA THR A 115 37.92 12.71 -0.13
C THR A 115 38.78 13.56 0.80
N ARG A 116 38.22 14.08 1.91
CA ARG A 116 39.00 14.83 2.91
C ARG A 116 40.13 13.98 3.48
N ASN A 117 39.86 12.72 3.85
CA ASN A 117 40.86 11.81 4.40
C ASN A 117 41.96 11.48 3.37
N GLN A 118 41.60 11.30 2.10
CA GLN A 118 42.56 11.11 1.01
C GLN A 118 43.46 12.34 0.81
N ILE A 119 42.87 13.54 0.80
CA ILE A 119 43.63 14.80 0.71
C ILE A 119 44.54 14.96 1.93
N LEU A 120 44.06 14.69 3.14
CA LEU A 120 44.86 14.80 4.37
C LEU A 120 46.05 13.83 4.34
N SER A 121 45.85 12.61 3.83
CA SER A 121 46.91 11.62 3.67
C SER A 121 47.97 12.07 2.66
N GLN A 122 47.56 12.59 1.50
CA GLN A 122 48.48 13.15 0.48
C GLN A 122 49.20 14.41 0.97
N ALA A 123 48.49 15.30 1.69
CA ALA A 123 49.09 16.48 2.31
C ALA A 123 50.05 16.09 3.44
N GLY A 124 49.74 15.05 4.21
CA GLY A 124 50.62 14.51 5.25
C GLY A 124 51.93 13.97 4.70
N THR A 125 51.90 13.21 3.60
CA THR A 125 53.12 12.71 2.94
C THR A 125 53.94 13.84 2.31
N ALA A 126 53.30 14.82 1.67
CA ALA A 126 53.96 15.99 1.12
C ALA A 126 54.52 16.94 2.21
N MET A 127 53.83 17.09 3.33
CA MET A 127 54.29 17.87 4.49
C MET A 127 55.49 17.19 5.16
N VAL A 128 55.48 15.86 5.29
CA VAL A 128 56.63 15.10 5.80
C VAL A 128 57.83 15.22 4.86
N SER A 129 57.63 15.15 3.55
CA SER A 129 58.75 15.34 2.60
C SER A 129 59.29 16.77 2.61
N GLN A 130 58.43 17.78 2.74
CA GLN A 130 58.83 19.19 2.89
C GLN A 130 59.55 19.44 4.21
N ALA A 131 59.06 18.89 5.33
CA ALA A 131 59.70 18.99 6.64
C ALA A 131 61.06 18.29 6.67
N ASN A 132 61.25 17.22 5.91
CA ASN A 132 62.54 16.51 5.79
C ASN A 132 63.55 17.21 4.87
N SER A 133 63.11 18.07 3.94
CA SER A 133 63.99 18.77 3.00
C SER A 133 64.43 20.16 3.48
N ILE A 134 63.67 20.80 4.38
CA ILE A 134 64.06 22.07 5.03
C ILE A 134 65.39 21.99 5.82
N PRO A 135 65.68 20.95 6.63
CA PRO A 135 66.93 20.85 7.40
C PRO A 135 68.18 20.75 6.52
N GLN A 136 68.09 20.12 5.35
CA GLN A 136 69.25 19.97 4.44
C GLN A 136 69.66 21.31 3.79
N GLY A 137 68.71 22.21 3.54
CA GLY A 137 69.00 23.55 3.04
C GLY A 137 69.74 24.43 4.07
N VAL A 138 69.45 24.24 5.36
CA VAL A 138 70.11 25.00 6.45
C VAL A 138 71.53 24.48 6.72
N LEU A 139 71.79 23.18 6.57
CA LEU A 139 73.13 22.60 6.66
C LEU A 139 74.06 23.08 5.52
N SER A 140 73.52 23.37 4.34
CA SER A 140 74.26 23.98 3.22
C SER A 140 74.65 25.45 3.46
N LEU A 141 74.04 26.13 4.44
CA LEU A 141 74.32 27.53 4.81
C LEU A 141 75.20 27.64 6.07
N LEU A 142 75.53 26.51 6.70
CA LEU A 142 76.39 26.43 7.90
C LEU A 142 77.72 25.69 7.64
N GLY A 143 77.94 25.21 6.42
CA GLY A 143 79.18 24.55 5.97
C GLY A 143 80.10 25.48 5.20
#